data_AF-A0A3A8H5E9-F1
#
_entry.id   AF-A0A3A8H5E9-F1
#
_cell.length_a   1.000
_cell.length_b   1.000
_cell.length_c   1.000
_cell.angle_alpha   90.00
_cell.angle_beta   90.00
_cell.angle_gamma   90.00
#
_symmetry.space_group_name_H-M   'P 1'
#
loop_
_entity.id
_entity.type
_entity.pdbx_description
1 polymer ?
#
loop_
_entity_poly.entity_id
_entity_poly.type
_entity_poly.pdbx_seq_one_letter_code
_entity_poly.pdbx_strand_id
1 'polypeptide(L)'
;MSQERLQQSLSAGPHHLLSRLVGTWEGVARTWFQPDKLEDESPISGTFRSVLDGRYVVHEYTSAMGGKPLSGIATLGYHLDGRQFTLSWVDTFHVGTDIMSLLGEPGVSDRISVTGSYYTGEQTPRWGWRVDIEVAGPDALVITHFNIEPGAAPQKAIEIQYKRRG
;
A
#
# COMPACT_ATOMS: atom_id res chain seq x y z
N MET A 1 4.27 -2.97 -29.63
CA MET A 1 4.58 -3.97 -28.58
C MET A 1 4.46 -3.45 -27.15
N SER A 2 5.27 -2.49 -26.65
CA SER A 2 5.16 -2.04 -25.24
C SER A 2 3.87 -1.26 -24.96
N GLN A 3 3.44 -0.40 -25.90
CA GLN A 3 2.22 0.40 -25.76
C GLN A 3 0.92 -0.43 -25.89
N GLU A 4 0.88 -1.42 -26.79
CA GLU A 4 -0.27 -2.33 -26.92
C GLU A 4 -0.46 -3.19 -25.66
N ARG A 5 0.63 -3.74 -25.11
CA ARG A 5 0.58 -4.49 -23.84
C ARG A 5 0.07 -3.62 -22.69
N LEU A 6 0.48 -2.36 -22.63
CA LEU A 6 -0.05 -1.42 -21.65
C LEU A 6 -1.55 -1.18 -21.86
N GLN A 7 -1.99 -0.94 -23.09
CA GLN A 7 -3.42 -0.70 -23.35
C GLN A 7 -4.30 -1.91 -23.00
N GLN A 8 -3.83 -3.12 -23.32
CA GLN A 8 -4.51 -4.34 -22.86
C GLN A 8 -4.53 -4.45 -21.33
N SER A 9 -3.44 -4.08 -20.67
CA SER A 9 -3.41 -4.10 -19.21
C SER A 9 -4.31 -3.04 -18.57
N LEU A 10 -4.49 -1.88 -19.21
CA LEU A 10 -5.37 -0.80 -18.75
C LEU A 10 -6.84 -1.16 -18.89
N SER A 11 -7.19 -1.95 -19.92
CA SER A 11 -8.59 -2.33 -20.17
C SER A 11 -9.08 -3.46 -19.25
N ALA A 12 -8.26 -4.48 -19.01
CA ALA A 12 -8.69 -5.67 -18.26
C ALA A 12 -7.58 -6.38 -17.47
N GLY A 13 -6.45 -5.73 -17.23
CA GLY A 13 -5.28 -6.33 -16.55
C GLY A 13 -4.91 -5.66 -15.23
N PRO A 14 -3.65 -5.80 -14.77
CA PRO A 14 -3.23 -5.28 -13.47
C PRO A 14 -3.29 -3.74 -13.38
N HIS A 15 -3.05 -3.00 -14.47
CA HIS A 15 -3.28 -1.55 -14.50
C HIS A 15 -4.77 -1.18 -14.40
N HIS A 16 -5.68 -2.03 -14.89
CA HIS A 16 -7.11 -1.88 -14.64
C HIS A 16 -7.42 -2.07 -13.14
N LEU A 17 -6.79 -3.04 -12.46
CA LEU A 17 -6.95 -3.19 -11.02
C LEU A 17 -6.46 -1.95 -10.25
N LEU A 18 -5.32 -1.38 -10.64
CA LEU A 18 -4.82 -0.13 -10.07
C LEU A 18 -5.78 1.04 -10.29
N SER A 19 -6.39 1.15 -11.48
CA SER A 19 -7.30 2.26 -11.79
C SER A 19 -8.55 2.26 -10.92
N ARG A 20 -8.99 1.11 -10.40
CA ARG A 20 -10.11 1.00 -9.44
C ARG A 20 -9.86 1.70 -8.10
N LEU A 21 -8.59 1.92 -7.76
CA LEU A 21 -8.20 2.64 -6.53
C LEU A 21 -8.43 4.15 -6.65
N VAL A 22 -8.41 4.69 -7.88
CA VAL A 22 -8.44 6.14 -8.14
C VAL A 22 -9.70 6.78 -7.55
N GLY A 23 -9.52 7.89 -6.85
CA GLY A 23 -10.58 8.64 -6.18
C GLY A 23 -10.14 9.25 -4.86
N THR A 24 -11.07 9.94 -4.21
CA THR A 24 -10.90 10.47 -2.86
C THR A 24 -11.58 9.56 -1.86
N TRP A 25 -10.95 9.36 -0.72
CA TRP A 25 -11.33 8.38 0.28
C TRP A 25 -11.20 8.97 1.68
N GLU A 26 -12.11 8.58 2.56
CA GLU A 26 -12.08 8.90 3.98
C GLU A 26 -12.37 7.63 4.78
N GLY A 27 -11.81 7.52 5.97
CA GLY A 27 -11.87 6.28 6.70
C GLY A 27 -11.24 6.34 8.08
N VAL A 28 -10.91 5.15 8.57
CA VAL A 28 -10.26 4.97 9.86
C VAL A 28 -9.00 4.13 9.65
N ALA A 29 -7.88 4.61 10.17
CA ALA A 29 -6.64 3.88 10.30
C ALA A 29 -6.55 3.31 11.72
N ARG A 30 -6.23 2.03 11.83
CA ARG A 30 -5.99 1.33 13.09
C ARG A 30 -4.58 0.78 13.10
N THR A 31 -3.90 0.90 14.23
CA THR A 31 -2.51 0.46 14.38
C THR A 31 -2.37 -0.48 15.57
N TRP A 32 -1.55 -1.50 15.39
CA TRP A 32 -1.21 -2.51 16.39
C TRP A 32 0.31 -2.61 16.52
N PHE A 33 0.82 -2.51 17.75
CA PHE A 33 2.22 -2.83 18.06
C PHE A 33 2.40 -4.27 18.57
N GLN A 34 1.30 -4.89 19.00
CA GLN A 34 1.25 -6.27 19.46
C GLN A 34 0.02 -6.95 18.85
N PRO A 35 0.07 -8.28 18.63
CA PRO A 35 -1.10 -9.02 18.18
C PRO A 35 -2.31 -8.74 19.08
N ASP A 36 -3.47 -8.53 18.44
CA ASP A 36 -4.77 -8.35 19.08
C ASP A 36 -4.92 -7.19 20.08
N LYS A 37 -3.92 -6.30 20.19
CA LYS A 37 -3.98 -5.10 21.03
C LYS A 37 -3.96 -3.83 20.17
N LEU A 38 -5.12 -3.22 20.01
CA LEU A 38 -5.26 -1.94 19.31
C LEU A 38 -4.51 -0.85 20.09
N GLU A 39 -3.58 -0.17 19.42
CA GLU A 39 -2.76 0.88 20.02
C GLU A 39 -3.29 2.27 19.69
N ASP A 40 -3.66 2.50 18.42
CA ASP A 40 -4.18 3.78 17.93
C ASP A 40 -5.32 3.53 16.94
N GLU A 41 -6.31 4.42 16.99
CA GLU A 41 -7.36 4.53 16.00
C GLU A 41 -7.52 6.02 15.64
N SER A 42 -7.30 6.35 14.37
CA SER A 42 -7.30 7.74 13.90
C SER A 42 -8.07 7.88 12.58
N PRO A 43 -8.82 8.98 12.39
CA PRO A 43 -9.40 9.31 11.08
C PRO A 43 -8.30 9.48 10.03
N ILE A 44 -8.55 8.99 8.83
CA ILE A 44 -7.62 9.09 7.70
C ILE A 44 -8.35 9.58 6.45
N SER A 45 -7.71 10.48 5.71
CA SER A 45 -8.16 10.97 4.41
C SER A 45 -7.08 10.72 3.37
N GLY A 46 -7.45 10.14 2.24
CA GLY A 46 -6.53 9.76 1.18
C GLY A 46 -7.06 10.07 -0.21
N THR A 47 -6.16 10.37 -1.14
CA THR A 47 -6.49 10.52 -2.57
C THR A 47 -5.56 9.62 -3.39
N PHE A 48 -6.16 8.81 -4.26
CA PHE A 48 -5.46 8.01 -5.26
C PHE A 48 -5.60 8.70 -6.61
N ARG A 49 -4.47 9.07 -7.23
CA ARG A 49 -4.42 9.73 -8.55
C ARG A 49 -3.72 8.83 -9.56
N SER A 50 -4.35 8.64 -10.72
CA SER A 50 -3.67 8.06 -11.89
C SER A 50 -2.64 9.06 -12.41
N VAL A 51 -1.41 8.59 -12.68
CA VAL A 51 -0.32 9.43 -13.21
C VAL A 51 0.38 8.74 -14.37
N LEU A 52 1.06 9.54 -15.21
CA LEU A 52 1.88 9.06 -16.32
C LEU A 52 1.11 8.10 -17.24
N ASP A 53 -0.04 8.55 -17.74
CA ASP A 53 -0.92 7.82 -18.66
C ASP A 53 -1.45 6.48 -18.10
N GLY A 54 -1.73 6.43 -16.79
CA GLY A 54 -2.27 5.23 -16.13
C GLY A 54 -1.25 4.15 -15.82
N ARG A 55 0.04 4.45 -15.97
CA ARG A 55 1.13 3.52 -15.60
C ARG A 55 1.25 3.34 -14.08
N TYR A 56 0.93 4.38 -13.33
CA TYR A 56 1.04 4.37 -11.88
C TYR A 56 -0.18 5.02 -11.23
N VAL A 57 -0.38 4.67 -9.96
CA VAL A 57 -1.31 5.35 -9.07
C VAL A 57 -0.54 5.89 -7.88
N VAL A 58 -0.72 7.16 -7.57
CA VAL A 58 -0.14 7.81 -6.39
C VAL A 58 -1.21 7.97 -5.32
N HIS A 59 -1.00 7.38 -4.16
CA HIS A 59 -1.80 7.55 -2.96
C HIS A 59 -1.15 8.58 -2.04
N GLU A 60 -1.80 9.71 -1.82
CA GLU A 60 -1.41 10.71 -0.83
C GLU A 60 -2.43 10.70 0.30
N TYR A 61 -1.97 10.68 1.56
CA TYR A 61 -2.87 10.60 2.70
C TYR A 61 -2.41 11.40 3.91
N THR A 62 -3.37 11.73 4.76
CA THR A 62 -3.19 12.39 6.06
C THR A 62 -4.00 11.67 7.13
N SER A 63 -3.43 11.54 8.32
CA SER A 63 -4.00 10.87 9.50
C SER A 63 -3.41 11.50 10.77
N ALA A 64 -3.63 10.85 11.91
CA ALA A 64 -2.87 11.04 13.13
C ALA A 64 -2.31 9.70 13.65
N MET A 65 -1.34 9.79 14.57
CA MET A 65 -0.80 8.68 15.35
C MET A 65 -0.47 9.19 16.76
N GLY A 66 -1.11 8.65 17.79
CA GLY A 66 -0.92 9.13 19.17
C GLY A 66 -1.21 10.63 19.30
N GLY A 67 -2.21 11.13 18.59
CA GLY A 67 -2.59 12.56 18.54
C GLY A 67 -1.66 13.48 17.74
N LYS A 68 -0.58 12.96 17.12
CA LYS A 68 0.33 13.75 16.27
C LYS A 68 -0.05 13.61 14.80
N PRO A 69 0.04 14.68 13.99
CA PRO A 69 -0.21 14.60 12.55
C PRO A 69 0.71 13.59 11.85
N LEU A 70 0.14 12.82 10.94
CA LEU A 70 0.84 11.88 10.07
C LEU A 70 0.45 12.15 8.62
N SER A 71 1.44 12.26 7.74
CA SER A 71 1.23 12.28 6.28
C SER A 71 2.13 11.24 5.60
N GLY A 72 1.64 10.67 4.50
CA GLY A 72 2.41 9.72 3.70
C GLY A 72 2.01 9.70 2.23
N ILE A 73 2.87 9.07 1.44
CA ILE A 73 2.74 8.92 0.00
C ILE A 73 3.13 7.49 -0.38
N ALA A 74 2.33 6.83 -1.21
CA ALA A 74 2.68 5.58 -1.86
C ALA A 74 2.51 5.68 -3.38
N THR A 75 3.48 5.18 -4.15
CA THR A 75 3.37 5.05 -5.59
C THR A 75 3.24 3.59 -5.97
N LEU A 76 2.16 3.23 -6.64
CA LEU A 76 1.82 1.88 -7.06
C LEU A 76 1.96 1.72 -8.57
N GLY A 77 2.46 0.58 -9.00
CA GLY A 77 2.59 0.22 -10.42
C GLY A 77 2.54 -1.28 -10.64
N TYR A 78 2.58 -1.69 -11.90
CA TYR A 78 2.76 -3.08 -12.30
C TYR A 78 3.80 -3.18 -13.42
N HIS A 79 4.88 -3.91 -13.16
CA HIS A 79 5.95 -4.10 -14.14
C HIS A 79 5.55 -5.19 -15.13
N LEU A 80 5.30 -4.84 -16.39
CA LEU A 80 4.75 -5.77 -17.39
C LEU A 80 5.71 -6.93 -17.72
N ASP A 81 7.02 -6.68 -17.81
CA ASP A 81 8.00 -7.71 -18.16
C ASP A 81 8.36 -8.59 -16.96
N GLY A 82 8.41 -7.99 -15.77
CA GLY A 82 8.64 -8.69 -14.48
C GLY A 82 7.38 -9.35 -13.94
N ARG A 83 6.21 -9.01 -14.51
CA ARG A 83 4.89 -9.54 -14.18
C ARG A 83 4.56 -9.43 -12.69
N GLN A 84 4.82 -8.29 -12.08
CA GLN A 84 4.63 -8.10 -10.64
C GLN A 84 4.21 -6.68 -10.31
N PHE A 85 3.45 -6.52 -9.22
CA PHE A 85 3.18 -5.21 -8.63
C PHE A 85 4.45 -4.62 -8.01
N THR A 86 4.53 -3.30 -8.04
CA THR A 86 5.62 -2.51 -7.45
C THR A 86 5.01 -1.41 -6.60
N LEU A 87 5.58 -1.18 -5.42
CA LEU A 87 5.15 -0.10 -4.55
C LEU A 87 6.37 0.59 -3.93
N SER A 88 6.38 1.91 -3.91
CA SER A 88 7.25 2.69 -3.03
C SER A 88 6.39 3.38 -1.97
N TRP A 89 6.86 3.41 -0.73
CA TRP A 89 6.15 4.02 0.38
C TRP A 89 7.07 4.89 1.22
N VAL A 90 6.57 6.10 1.51
CA VAL A 90 7.16 7.04 2.45
C VAL A 90 6.09 7.62 3.36
N ASP A 91 6.45 7.91 4.59
CA ASP A 91 5.63 8.69 5.50
C ASP A 91 6.48 9.38 6.57
N THR A 92 5.79 10.15 7.41
CA THR A 92 6.39 10.97 8.47
C THR A 92 6.58 10.21 9.78
N PHE A 93 6.29 8.90 9.85
CA PHE A 93 6.23 8.17 11.11
C PHE A 93 6.90 6.79 11.07
N HIS A 94 6.52 5.92 10.15
CA HIS A 94 6.88 4.50 10.15
C HIS A 94 8.23 4.22 9.46
N VAL A 95 8.54 4.92 8.37
CA VAL A 95 9.72 4.60 7.54
C VAL A 95 10.97 5.44 7.87
N GLY A 96 10.85 6.42 8.77
CA GLY A 96 11.92 7.36 9.07
C GLY A 96 12.32 8.17 7.82
N THR A 97 13.61 8.09 7.43
CA THR A 97 14.14 8.75 6.22
C THR A 97 14.37 7.77 5.06
N ASP A 98 13.84 6.55 5.15
CA ASP A 98 13.95 5.54 4.08
C ASP A 98 12.81 5.69 3.05
N ILE A 99 13.05 5.16 1.85
CA ILE A 99 12.01 4.93 0.83
C ILE A 99 11.80 3.43 0.75
N MET A 100 10.73 2.94 1.38
CA MET A 100 10.48 1.51 1.39
C MET A 100 10.04 1.06 0.01
N SER A 101 10.83 0.19 -0.61
CA SER A 101 10.50 -0.46 -1.89
C SER A 101 9.92 -1.84 -1.65
N LEU A 102 8.78 -2.13 -2.26
CA LEU A 102 8.02 -3.36 -2.10
C LEU A 102 7.69 -3.96 -3.46
N LEU A 103 7.74 -5.28 -3.54
CA LEU A 103 7.52 -6.05 -4.75
C LEU A 103 6.48 -7.15 -4.52
N GLY A 104 5.59 -7.32 -5.50
CA GLY A 104 4.66 -8.44 -5.54
C GLY A 104 5.31 -9.72 -6.06
N GLU A 105 4.61 -10.84 -5.88
CA GLU A 105 5.02 -12.13 -6.43
C GLU A 105 4.96 -12.10 -7.97
N PRO A 106 6.02 -12.53 -8.68
CA PRO A 106 6.00 -12.64 -10.14
C PRO A 106 4.89 -13.57 -10.64
N GLY A 107 4.13 -13.10 -11.62
CA GLY A 107 3.00 -13.80 -12.23
C GLY A 107 1.64 -13.49 -11.62
N VAL A 108 1.59 -12.92 -10.41
CA VAL A 108 0.34 -12.51 -9.74
C VAL A 108 -0.11 -11.16 -10.29
N SER A 109 -1.35 -11.08 -10.78
CA SER A 109 -1.88 -9.88 -11.47
C SER A 109 -3.31 -9.52 -11.09
N ASP A 110 -3.95 -10.34 -10.25
CA ASP A 110 -5.36 -10.24 -9.83
C ASP A 110 -5.53 -9.70 -8.40
N ARG A 111 -4.45 -9.61 -7.62
CA ARG A 111 -4.42 -9.06 -6.26
C ARG A 111 -3.16 -8.23 -6.02
N ILE A 112 -3.29 -7.16 -5.24
CA ILE A 112 -2.16 -6.31 -4.85
C ILE A 112 -1.69 -6.76 -3.46
N SER A 113 -0.61 -7.51 -3.43
CA SER A 113 0.11 -7.92 -2.22
C SER A 113 1.61 -7.76 -2.50
N VAL A 114 2.25 -6.82 -1.83
CA VAL A 114 3.66 -6.46 -2.07
C VAL A 114 4.45 -6.55 -0.78
N THR A 115 5.67 -7.08 -0.85
CA THR A 115 6.55 -7.23 0.31
C THR A 115 7.87 -6.51 0.07
N GLY A 116 8.30 -5.76 1.07
CA GLY A 116 9.62 -5.15 1.15
C GLY A 116 10.28 -5.50 2.48
N SER A 117 11.30 -4.74 2.84
CA SER A 117 11.96 -4.87 4.13
C SER A 117 12.46 -3.53 4.62
N TYR A 118 12.66 -3.40 5.93
CA TYR A 118 13.11 -2.17 6.58
C TYR A 118 14.08 -2.49 7.73
N TYR A 119 14.79 -1.46 8.19
CA TYR A 119 15.71 -1.58 9.33
C TYR A 119 14.98 -1.35 10.65
N THR A 120 15.21 -2.22 11.63
CA THR A 120 14.80 -2.01 13.03
C THR A 120 15.93 -1.46 13.92
N GLY A 121 17.14 -1.31 13.37
CA GLY A 121 18.35 -0.87 14.06
C GLY A 121 19.62 -1.32 13.32
N GLU A 122 20.76 -0.67 13.57
CA GLU A 122 22.00 -0.84 12.79
C GLU A 122 22.53 -2.27 12.71
N GLN A 123 22.34 -3.07 13.76
CA GLN A 123 22.87 -4.44 13.88
C GLN A 123 21.77 -5.50 13.89
N THR A 124 20.53 -5.12 13.55
CA THR A 124 19.40 -6.04 13.55
C THR A 124 19.16 -6.60 12.15
N PRO A 125 18.74 -7.88 12.03
CA PRO A 125 18.27 -8.39 10.75
C PRO A 125 17.11 -7.52 10.24
N ARG A 126 17.03 -7.33 8.91
CA ARG A 126 15.93 -6.57 8.31
C ARG A 126 14.61 -7.28 8.55
N TRP A 127 13.61 -6.55 8.98
CA TRP A 127 12.24 -7.06 9.10
C TRP A 127 11.55 -6.94 7.75
N GLY A 128 10.67 -7.88 7.44
CA GLY A 128 9.79 -7.78 6.29
C GLY A 128 8.61 -6.86 6.59
N TRP A 129 8.12 -6.21 5.54
CA TRP A 129 6.89 -5.43 5.58
C TRP A 129 6.03 -5.78 4.39
N ARG A 130 4.80 -6.26 4.61
CA ARG A 130 3.85 -6.57 3.54
C ARG A 130 2.73 -5.55 3.53
N VAL A 131 2.28 -5.17 2.34
CA VAL A 131 1.08 -4.35 2.13
C VAL A 131 0.14 -5.09 1.19
N ASP A 132 -1.07 -5.32 1.68
CA ASP A 132 -2.19 -5.89 0.92
C ASP A 132 -3.23 -4.79 0.68
N ILE A 133 -3.69 -4.65 -0.56
CA ILE A 133 -4.70 -3.66 -0.95
C ILE A 133 -5.88 -4.38 -1.61
N GLU A 134 -7.04 -4.28 -0.98
CA GLU A 134 -8.26 -4.99 -1.38
C GLU A 134 -9.38 -4.01 -1.72
N VAL A 135 -9.89 -4.09 -2.96
CA VAL A 135 -11.12 -3.39 -3.37
C VAL A 135 -12.32 -4.22 -2.90
N ALA A 136 -12.70 -4.04 -1.64
CA ALA A 136 -13.79 -4.78 -0.98
C ALA A 136 -15.19 -4.44 -1.54
N GLY A 137 -15.32 -3.35 -2.31
CA GLY A 137 -16.54 -2.98 -3.02
C GLY A 137 -16.31 -1.79 -3.95
N PRO A 138 -17.35 -1.28 -4.65
CA PRO A 138 -17.22 -0.09 -5.52
C PRO A 138 -16.68 1.14 -4.77
N ASP A 139 -17.12 1.30 -3.53
CA ASP A 139 -16.83 2.44 -2.66
C ASP A 139 -16.17 2.03 -1.34
N ALA A 140 -15.55 0.85 -1.30
CA ALA A 140 -14.88 0.31 -0.13
C ALA A 140 -13.49 -0.23 -0.49
N LEU A 141 -12.48 0.24 0.24
CA LEU A 141 -11.09 -0.16 0.08
C LEU A 141 -10.53 -0.54 1.46
N VAL A 142 -9.84 -1.67 1.55
CA VAL A 142 -9.12 -2.08 2.75
C VAL A 142 -7.64 -2.18 2.41
N ILE A 143 -6.79 -1.50 3.20
CA ILE A 143 -5.34 -1.59 3.07
C ILE A 143 -4.80 -2.16 4.36
N THR A 144 -4.10 -3.29 4.30
CA THR A 144 -3.55 -3.93 5.49
C THR A 144 -2.04 -4.02 5.35
N HIS A 145 -1.34 -3.48 6.35
CA HIS A 145 0.10 -3.58 6.47
C HIS A 145 0.44 -4.64 7.51
N PHE A 146 1.49 -5.42 7.26
CA PHE A 146 1.97 -6.47 8.15
C PHE A 146 3.46 -6.29 8.43
N ASN A 147 3.81 -6.45 9.70
CA ASN A 147 5.18 -6.65 10.15
C ASN A 147 5.55 -8.13 10.05
N ILE A 148 6.76 -8.42 9.59
CA ILE A 148 7.27 -9.78 9.44
C ILE A 148 8.64 -9.86 10.11
N GLU A 149 8.66 -10.36 11.34
CA GLU A 149 9.91 -10.67 12.03
C GLU A 149 10.66 -11.80 11.31
N PRO A 150 12.00 -11.79 11.30
CA PRO A 150 12.79 -12.87 10.72
C PRO A 150 12.42 -14.23 11.30
N GLY A 151 11.92 -15.14 10.45
CA GLY A 151 11.49 -16.47 10.84
C GLY A 151 10.09 -16.57 11.44
N ALA A 152 9.34 -15.46 11.53
CA ALA A 152 7.98 -15.44 12.04
C ALA A 152 6.93 -15.29 10.92
N ALA A 153 5.67 -15.59 11.26
CA ALA A 153 4.54 -15.32 10.39
C ALA A 153 4.17 -13.82 10.39
N PRO A 154 3.64 -13.28 9.27
CA PRO A 154 3.18 -11.89 9.21
C PRO A 154 2.17 -11.55 10.31
N GLN A 155 2.42 -10.44 11.01
CA GLN A 155 1.56 -9.88 12.06
C GLN A 155 0.94 -8.58 11.56
N LYS A 156 -0.37 -8.39 11.76
CA LYS A 156 -1.05 -7.17 11.34
C LYS A 156 -0.50 -5.96 12.12
N ALA A 157 -0.10 -4.93 11.39
CA ALA A 157 0.50 -3.72 11.95
C ALA A 157 -0.40 -2.49 11.75
N ILE A 158 -0.96 -2.33 10.55
CA ILE A 158 -1.86 -1.22 10.21
C ILE A 158 -3.03 -1.77 9.39
N GLU A 159 -4.22 -1.26 9.62
CA GLU A 159 -5.39 -1.51 8.80
C GLU A 159 -6.09 -0.19 8.54
N ILE A 160 -6.29 0.12 7.26
CA ILE A 160 -7.02 1.29 6.82
C ILE A 160 -8.29 0.79 6.16
N GLN A 161 -9.43 1.20 6.72
CA GLN A 161 -10.74 0.97 6.13
C GLN A 161 -11.23 2.28 5.53
N TYR A 162 -11.20 2.36 4.20
CA TYR A 162 -11.61 3.52 3.44
C TYR A 162 -13.01 3.33 2.86
N LYS A 163 -13.75 4.44 2.85
CA LYS A 163 -14.97 4.63 2.07
C LYS A 163 -14.75 5.75 1.06
N ARG A 164 -15.27 5.57 -0.15
CA ARG A 164 -15.13 6.59 -1.20
C ARG A 164 -15.89 7.85 -0.80
N ARG A 165 -15.25 9.00 -0.98
CA ARG A 165 -15.90 10.30 -0.87
C ARG A 165 -16.55 10.63 -2.21
N GLY A 166 -17.87 10.85 -2.18
CA GLY A 166 -18.68 11.24 -3.35
C GLY A 166 -18.37 12.63 -3.87
#